data_AF-A0AAQ0AZ94-F1
#
_entry.id   AF-A0AAQ0AZ94-F1
#
_cell.length_a   1.000
_cell.length_b   1.000
_cell.length_c   1.000
_cell.angle_alpha   90.00
_cell.angle_beta   90.00
_cell.angle_gamma   90.00
#
_symmetry.space_group_name_H-M   'P 1'
#
loop_
_entity.id
_entity.type
_entity.pdbx_description
1 polymer ?
#
loop_
_entity_poly.entity_id
_entity_poly.type
_entity_poly.pdbx_seq_one_letter_code
_entity_poly.pdbx_strand_id
1 'polypeptide(L)' 'MSKFDLLTLIAKIYGKQIHILEDSDAVANRSLKSQQFSREMGFILKSWDRLMVDSRNKKLQR' A
#
# COMPACT_ATOMS: atom_id res chain seq x y z
N MET A 1 7.38 -4.69 0.57
CA MET A 1 6.85 -3.66 -0.33
C MET A 1 7.38 -2.32 0.15
N SER A 2 8.05 -1.59 -0.74
CA SER A 2 8.61 -0.27 -0.47
C SER A 2 7.53 0.82 -0.58
N LYS A 3 7.85 2.05 -0.19
CA LYS A 3 6.98 3.20 -0.43
C LYS A 3 6.86 3.52 -1.92
N PHE A 4 7.95 3.36 -2.67
CA PHE A 4 7.97 3.54 -4.11
C PHE A 4 6.98 2.58 -4.79
N ASP A 5 7.00 1.31 -4.42
CA ASP A 5 6.06 0.29 -4.92
C ASP A 5 4.60 0.70 -4.62
N LEU A 6 4.34 1.15 -3.38
CA LEU A 6 3.01 1.56 -2.94
C LEU A 6 2.49 2.76 -3.72
N LEU A 7 3.29 3.80 -3.88
CA LEU A 7 2.90 5.00 -4.62
C LEU A 7 2.65 4.68 -6.10
N THR A 8 3.47 3.81 -6.70
CA THR A 8 3.30 3.34 -8.07
C THR A 8 1.99 2.56 -8.24
N LEU A 9 1.69 1.66 -7.31
CA LEU A 9 0.42 0.94 -7.27
C LEU A 9 -0.79 1.88 -7.16
N ILE A 10 -0.71 2.90 -6.30
CA ILE A 10 -1.77 3.91 -6.13
C ILE A 10 -1.98 4.68 -7.43
N ALA A 11 -0.91 5.18 -8.05
CA ALA A 11 -0.99 5.94 -9.30
C ALA A 11 -1.75 5.14 -10.37
N LYS A 12 -1.42 3.85 -10.51
CA LYS A 12 -2.12 2.91 -11.39
C LYS A 12 -3.59 2.74 -11.03
N ILE A 13 -3.90 2.43 -9.77
CA ILE A 13 -5.30 2.18 -9.32
C ILE A 13 -6.17 3.41 -9.49
N TYR A 14 -5.64 4.62 -9.30
CA TYR A 14 -6.41 5.88 -9.43
C TYR A 14 -6.33 6.50 -10.83
N GLY A 15 -5.60 5.89 -11.78
CA GLY A 15 -5.44 6.40 -13.14
C GLY A 15 -4.75 7.77 -13.18
N LYS A 16 -3.81 8.04 -12.26
CA LYS A 16 -3.08 9.31 -12.20
C LYS A 16 -1.83 9.22 -13.06
N GLN A 17 -1.66 10.19 -13.95
CA GLN A 17 -0.45 10.37 -14.73
C GLN A 17 0.54 11.21 -13.92
N ILE A 18 1.32 10.54 -13.07
CA ILE A 18 2.38 11.14 -12.27
C ILE A 18 3.67 10.37 -12.47
N HIS A 19 4.78 11.09 -12.58
CA HIS A 19 6.11 10.47 -12.64
C HIS A 19 6.65 10.36 -11.21
N ILE A 20 6.87 9.13 -10.74
CA ILE A 20 7.42 8.85 -9.42
C ILE A 20 8.90 8.55 -9.60
N LEU A 21 9.74 9.37 -8.98
CA LEU A 21 11.18 9.17 -8.95
C LEU A 21 11.55 8.34 -7.71
N GLU A 22 12.38 7.34 -7.91
CA GLU A 22 12.97 6.59 -6.80
C GLU A 22 14.08 7.43 -6.16
N ASP A 23 14.08 7.48 -4.84
CA ASP A 23 15.10 8.14 -4.04
C ASP A 23 15.65 7.11 -3.04
N SER A 24 16.89 6.69 -3.26
CA SER A 24 17.58 5.71 -2.42
C SER A 24 18.07 6.29 -1.09
N ASP A 25 18.17 7.61 -0.97
CA ASP A 25 18.62 8.30 0.25
C ASP A 25 17.45 8.52 1.23
N ALA A 26 16.22 8.34 0.77
CA ALA A 26 15.01 8.44 1.56
C ALA A 26 14.83 7.22 2.52
N VAL A 27 15.61 7.18 3.60
CA VAL A 27 15.53 6.12 4.61
C VAL A 27 14.44 6.42 5.64
N ALA A 28 13.31 5.74 5.53
CA ALA A 28 12.25 5.79 6.53
C ALA A 28 11.73 4.38 6.84
N ASN A 29 12.58 3.60 7.52
CA ASN A 29 12.28 2.25 7.97
C ASN A 29 11.51 2.26 9.30
N ARG A 30 10.21 2.58 9.23
CA ARG A 30 9.25 2.45 10.36
C ARG A 30 8.22 1.35 10.13
N SER A 31 8.57 0.38 9.28
CA SER A 31 7.67 -0.70 8.88
C SER A 31 7.47 -1.65 10.05
N LEU A 32 6.21 -1.86 10.45
CA LEU A 32 5.84 -2.90 11.41
C LEU A 32 5.78 -4.26 10.71
N LYS A 33 6.31 -5.30 11.36
CA LYS A 33 6.17 -6.69 10.90
C LYS A 33 4.89 -7.28 11.50
N SER A 34 3.87 -7.50 10.68
CA SER A 34 2.56 -8.02 11.12
C SER A 34 2.53 -9.55 11.33
N GLN A 35 3.63 -10.26 11.11
CA GLN A 35 3.68 -11.72 11.12
C GLN A 35 3.26 -12.32 12.47
N GLN A 36 3.72 -11.74 13.58
CA GLN A 36 3.34 -12.21 14.91
C GLN A 36 1.85 -11.98 15.17
N PHE A 37 1.33 -10.80 14.82
CA PHE A 37 -0.09 -10.48 14.95
C PHE A 37 -0.98 -11.43 14.13
N SER A 38 -0.60 -11.70 12.88
CA SER A 38 -1.33 -12.63 12.02
C SER A 38 -1.34 -14.06 12.56
N ARG A 39 -0.23 -14.52 13.17
CA ARG A 39 -0.14 -15.87 13.75
C ARG A 39 -1.02 -16.02 14.99
N GLU A 40 -0.94 -15.07 15.92
CA GLU A 40 -1.66 -15.15 17.20
C GLU A 40 -3.17 -14.92 17.04
N MET A 41 -3.56 -14.00 16.16
CA MET A 41 -4.96 -13.56 16.03
C MET A 41 -5.72 -14.23 14.88
N GLY A 42 -5.07 -15.08 14.09
CA GLY A 42 -5.64 -15.62 12.84
C GLY A 42 -5.97 -14.54 11.80
N PHE A 43 -5.36 -13.36 11.93
CA PHE A 43 -5.67 -12.22 11.06
C PHE A 43 -5.02 -12.38 9.68
N ILE A 44 -5.86 -12.50 8.65
CA ILE A 44 -5.43 -12.60 7.25
C ILE A 44 -5.33 -11.19 6.66
N LEU A 45 -4.09 -10.72 6.50
CA LEU A 45 -3.82 -9.44 5.86
C LEU A 45 -4.17 -9.51 4.36
N LYS A 46 -5.05 -8.63 3.89
CA LYS A 46 -5.32 -8.46 2.45
C LYS A 46 -4.08 -7.91 1.74
N SER A 47 -3.91 -8.24 0.46
CA SER A 47 -2.87 -7.62 -0.37
C SER A 47 -3.09 -6.12 -0.50
N TRP A 48 -2.00 -5.39 -0.73
CA TRP A 48 -2.04 -3.95 -0.97
C TRP A 48 -2.91 -3.58 -2.16
N ASP A 49 -2.88 -4.34 -3.25
CA ASP A 49 -3.75 -4.14 -4.41
C ASP A 49 -5.23 -4.14 -4.01
N ARG A 50 -5.65 -5.14 -3.23
CA ARG A 50 -7.03 -5.28 -2.79
C ARG A 50 -7.43 -4.17 -1.83
N LEU A 51 -6.55 -3.79 -0.90
CA LEU A 51 -6.81 -2.70 0.04
C LEU A 51 -7.00 -1.36 -0.67
N MET A 52 -6.20 -1.07 -1.70
CA MET A 52 -6.29 0.18 -2.45
C MET A 52 -7.51 0.22 -3.38
N VAL A 53 -7.88 -0.90 -4.00
CA VAL A 53 -9.15 -1.00 -4.76
C VAL A 53 -10.36 -0.80 -3.83
N ASP A 54 -10.39 -1.50 -2.69
CA ASP A 54 -11.47 -1.33 -1.69
C ASP A 54 -11.56 0.15 -1.23
N SER A 55 -10.41 0.80 -1.02
CA SER A 55 -10.34 2.21 -0.61
C SER A 55 -10.84 3.17 -1.70
N ARG A 56 -10.48 2.95 -2.97
CA ARG A 56 -11.00 3.71 -4.12
C ARG A 56 -12.51 3.56 -4.21
N ASN A 57 -13.03 2.34 -4.10
CA ASN A 57 -14.46 2.05 -4.23
C ASN A 57 -15.29 2.72 -3.13
N LYS A 58 -14.80 2.71 -1.87
CA LYS A 58 -15.45 3.43 -0.76
C LYS A 58 -15.54 4.94 -0.98
N LYS A 59 -14.53 5.53 -1.65
CA LYS A 59 -14.52 6.97 -1.95
C LYS A 59 -15.52 7.33 -3.05
N LEU A 60 -15.85 6.41 -3.96
CA LEU A 60 -16.83 6.63 -5.04
C LEU A 60 -18.29 6.49 -4.58
N GLN A 61 -18.52 5.93 -3.38
CA GLN A 61 -19.85 5.76 -2.77
C GLN A 61 -20.20 6.87 -1.77
N ARG A 62 -19.36 7.89 -1.65
CA ARG A 62 -19.57 9.09 -0.83
C ARG A 62 -19.68 10.31 -1.73
#